data_AF-A0A4R6SZ68-F1
#
_entry.id   AF-A0A4R6SZ68-F1
#
_cell.length_a   1.000
_cell.length_b   1.000
_cell.length_c   1.000
_cell.angle_alpha   90.00
_cell.angle_beta   90.00
_cell.angle_gamma   90.00
#
_symmetry.space_group_name_H-M   'P 1'
#
loop_
_entity.id
_entity.type
_entity.pdbx_description
1 polymer ?
#
loop_
_entity_poly.entity_id
_entity_poly.type
_entity_poly.pdbx_seq_one_letter_code
_entity_poly.pdbx_strand_id
1 'polypeptide(L)'
;MERIQKRSKRNLLIGFGFSLLILILSSVLSYISITQLIDSQQWVDHTAEVKLGLDKLVSRMKDAETGQRGYLLSNEETFLEPYTGAKDDVMDFFNSVQMLTIDNSSQQKDLPVLENLIKEKFEIIDGTVADKKRGIPPSTSTLLRGKQIMDSVRLVINAMTSREDKLMIIRNAEMNKFAVFTPIAIGIAALISMIITIVFYYRVRKDAQITVDLQNELIRKEEKKEKQIEIIGNIAKKIADGDYSTRIDKSELE
;
A
#
# COMPACT_ATOMS: atom_id res chain seq x y z
N MET A 1 16.48 5.59 -49.42
CA MET A 1 17.26 5.15 -48.25
C MET A 1 16.91 5.96 -47.00
N GLU A 2 17.19 7.27 -46.97
CA GLU A 2 17.07 8.11 -45.76
C GLU A 2 15.65 8.14 -45.12
N ARG A 3 14.58 8.18 -45.93
CA ARG A 3 13.19 8.17 -45.44
C ARG A 3 12.78 6.86 -44.74
N ILE A 4 13.38 5.71 -45.11
CA ILE A 4 13.09 4.40 -44.52
C ILE A 4 13.76 4.28 -43.15
N GLN A 5 15.05 4.67 -43.05
CA GLN A 5 15.75 4.75 -41.77
C GLN A 5 15.08 5.72 -40.78
N LYS A 6 14.60 6.87 -41.26
CA LYS A 6 13.91 7.86 -40.41
C LYS A 6 12.55 7.37 -39.89
N ARG A 7 11.80 6.57 -40.69
CA ARG A 7 10.55 5.93 -40.25
C ARG A 7 10.80 4.81 -39.22
N SER A 8 11.82 3.98 -39.42
CA SER A 8 12.18 2.90 -38.48
C SER A 8 12.58 3.46 -37.10
N LYS A 9 13.52 4.44 -37.05
CA LYS A 9 13.93 5.09 -35.80
C LYS A 9 12.79 5.78 -35.06
N ARG A 10 11.88 6.45 -35.79
CA ARG A 10 10.72 7.12 -35.18
C ARG A 10 9.73 6.14 -34.56
N ASN A 11 9.43 5.04 -35.25
CA ASN A 11 8.52 4.02 -34.73
C ASN A 11 9.11 3.30 -33.49
N LEU A 12 10.44 3.16 -33.46
CA LEU A 12 11.20 2.60 -32.33
C LEU A 12 11.13 3.50 -31.09
N LEU A 13 11.38 4.80 -31.26
CA LEU A 13 11.26 5.80 -30.20
C LEU A 13 9.83 5.88 -29.65
N ILE A 14 8.82 5.77 -30.51
CA ILE A 14 7.41 5.75 -30.09
C ILE A 14 7.11 4.49 -29.27
N GLY A 15 7.54 3.30 -29.73
CA GLY A 15 7.32 2.04 -29.02
C GLY A 15 8.00 2.00 -27.66
N PHE A 16 9.26 2.39 -27.60
CA PHE A 16 10.03 2.46 -26.36
C PHE A 16 9.52 3.55 -25.41
N GLY A 17 9.15 4.72 -25.95
CA GLY A 17 8.52 5.78 -25.19
C GLY A 17 7.17 5.35 -24.61
N PHE A 18 6.39 4.57 -25.35
CA PHE A 18 5.11 4.03 -24.90
C PHE A 18 5.28 2.98 -23.79
N SER A 19 6.23 2.05 -23.93
CA SER A 19 6.54 1.08 -22.86
C SER A 19 7.06 1.76 -21.59
N LEU A 20 7.91 2.78 -21.75
CA LEU A 20 8.42 3.58 -20.63
C LEU A 20 7.29 4.36 -19.94
N LEU A 21 6.37 4.94 -20.71
CA LEU A 21 5.21 5.65 -20.20
C LEU A 21 4.29 4.70 -19.41
N ILE A 22 4.05 3.49 -19.91
CA ILE A 22 3.30 2.46 -19.17
C ILE A 22 3.99 2.13 -17.85
N LEU A 23 5.31 1.92 -17.85
CA LEU A 23 6.06 1.61 -16.63
C LEU A 23 6.00 2.75 -15.61
N ILE A 24 6.13 3.99 -16.05
CA ILE A 24 6.01 5.17 -15.17
C ILE A 24 4.60 5.23 -14.57
N LEU A 25 3.55 5.07 -15.37
CA LEU A 25 2.17 5.05 -14.89
C LEU A 25 1.94 3.91 -13.89
N SER A 26 2.42 2.70 -14.17
CA SER A 26 2.34 1.57 -13.26
C SER A 26 3.09 1.84 -11.94
N SER A 27 4.26 2.46 -12.00
CA SER A 27 5.02 2.83 -10.81
C SER A 27 4.29 3.86 -9.95
N VAL A 28 3.65 4.86 -10.57
CA VAL A 28 2.85 5.86 -9.86
C VAL A 28 1.63 5.21 -9.20
N LEU A 29 0.90 4.35 -9.93
CA LEU A 29 -0.23 3.59 -9.38
C LEU A 29 0.21 2.68 -8.22
N SER A 30 1.37 2.03 -8.36
CA SER A 30 1.93 1.20 -7.29
C SER A 30 2.25 2.01 -6.05
N TYR A 31 2.85 3.19 -6.22
CA TYR A 31 3.17 4.08 -5.10
C TYR A 31 1.91 4.53 -4.36
N ILE A 32 0.86 4.93 -5.09
CA ILE A 32 -0.43 5.30 -4.51
C ILE A 32 -1.06 4.12 -3.76
N SER A 33 -1.01 2.92 -4.33
CA SER A 33 -1.59 1.74 -3.68
C SER A 33 -0.83 1.31 -2.43
N ILE A 34 0.50 1.40 -2.43
CA ILE A 34 1.33 1.07 -1.26
C ILE A 34 1.10 2.08 -0.14
N THR A 35 1.07 3.37 -0.46
CA THR A 35 0.81 4.43 0.54
C THR A 35 -0.55 4.26 1.19
N GLN A 36 -1.61 4.01 0.42
CA GLN A 36 -2.93 3.72 0.99
C GLN A 36 -2.96 2.46 1.87
N LEU A 37 -2.18 1.43 1.53
CA LEU A 37 -2.07 0.22 2.35
C LEU A 37 -1.37 0.50 3.69
N ILE A 38 -0.32 1.34 3.68
CA ILE A 38 0.38 1.77 4.89
C ILE A 38 -0.56 2.59 5.79
N ASP A 39 -1.28 3.56 5.22
CA ASP A 39 -2.24 4.37 5.98
C ASP A 39 -3.35 3.49 6.59
N SER A 40 -3.81 2.48 5.85
CA SER A 40 -4.78 1.51 6.36
C SER A 40 -4.25 0.73 7.56
N GLN A 41 -2.99 0.31 7.54
CA GLN A 41 -2.37 -0.39 8.67
C GLN A 41 -2.33 0.52 9.90
N GLN A 42 -1.97 1.80 9.73
CA GLN A 42 -1.99 2.78 10.82
C GLN A 42 -3.38 2.93 11.44
N TRP A 43 -4.44 2.93 10.63
CA TRP A 43 -5.81 2.97 11.14
C TRP A 43 -6.23 1.71 11.89
N VAL A 44 -5.75 0.54 11.48
CA VAL A 44 -5.98 -0.73 12.19
C VAL A 44 -5.28 -0.68 13.56
N ASP A 45 -4.02 -0.26 13.58
CA ASP A 45 -3.24 -0.11 14.81
C ASP A 45 -3.91 0.88 15.76
N HIS A 46 -4.34 2.04 15.22
CA HIS A 46 -5.08 3.05 15.98
C HIS A 46 -6.38 2.50 16.59
N THR A 47 -7.18 1.78 15.80
CA THR A 47 -8.42 1.15 16.28
C THR A 47 -8.11 0.15 17.41
N ALA A 48 -7.03 -0.63 17.27
CA ALA A 48 -6.60 -1.57 18.30
C ALA A 48 -6.12 -0.85 19.58
N GLU A 49 -5.41 0.26 19.47
CA GLU A 49 -4.97 1.08 20.61
C GLU A 49 -6.16 1.65 21.41
N VAL A 50 -7.15 2.22 20.72
CA VAL A 50 -8.38 2.73 21.36
C VAL A 50 -9.10 1.61 22.11
N LYS A 51 -9.32 0.47 21.47
CA LYS A 51 -9.98 -0.69 22.09
C LYS A 51 -9.20 -1.23 23.28
N LEU A 52 -7.87 -1.32 23.17
CA LEU A 52 -7.02 -1.75 24.27
C LEU A 52 -7.10 -0.79 25.46
N GLY A 53 -7.14 0.53 25.22
CA GLY A 53 -7.33 1.52 26.28
C GLY A 53 -8.67 1.35 26.99
N LEU A 54 -9.75 1.17 26.24
CA LEU A 54 -11.09 0.90 26.77
C LEU A 54 -11.15 -0.41 27.58
N ASP A 55 -10.52 -1.48 27.10
CA ASP A 55 -10.48 -2.78 27.79
C ASP A 55 -9.67 -2.71 29.08
N LYS A 56 -8.51 -2.03 29.06
CA LYS A 56 -7.69 -1.80 30.26
C LYS A 56 -8.44 -0.99 31.31
N LEU A 57 -9.18 0.03 30.89
CA LEU A 57 -10.04 0.85 31.75
C LEU A 57 -11.07 -0.03 32.46
N VAL A 58 -11.86 -0.82 31.72
CA VAL A 58 -12.87 -1.73 32.32
C VAL A 58 -12.22 -2.78 33.23
N SER A 59 -11.09 -3.34 32.81
CA SER A 59 -10.37 -4.36 33.59
C SER A 59 -9.92 -3.79 34.93
N ARG A 60 -9.29 -2.61 34.93
CA ARG A 60 -8.78 -1.99 36.15
C ARG A 60 -9.90 -1.58 37.11
N MET A 61 -11.04 -1.12 36.58
CA MET A 61 -12.24 -0.89 37.40
C MET A 61 -12.80 -2.17 38.02
N LYS A 62 -12.76 -3.31 37.30
CA LYS A 62 -13.17 -4.61 37.85
C LYS A 62 -12.23 -5.07 38.95
N ASP A 63 -10.93 -4.87 38.81
CA ASP A 63 -9.94 -5.21 39.83
C ASP A 63 -10.19 -4.41 41.11
N ALA A 64 -10.44 -3.10 40.98
CA ALA A 64 -10.79 -2.24 42.11
C ALA A 64 -12.08 -2.70 42.82
N GLU A 65 -13.14 -3.01 42.06
CA GLU A 65 -14.39 -3.54 42.61
C GLU A 65 -14.20 -4.92 43.26
N THR A 66 -13.34 -5.77 42.69
CA THR A 66 -13.04 -7.11 43.23
C THR A 66 -12.29 -6.99 44.55
N GLY A 67 -11.28 -6.11 44.62
CA GLY A 67 -10.54 -5.84 45.85
C GLY A 67 -11.42 -5.23 46.94
N GLN A 68 -12.25 -4.24 46.58
CA GLN A 68 -13.26 -3.67 47.48
C GLN A 68 -14.17 -4.76 48.06
N ARG A 69 -14.77 -5.61 47.23
CA ARG A 69 -15.63 -6.71 47.71
C ARG A 69 -14.88 -7.69 48.60
N GLY A 70 -13.64 -8.05 48.25
CA GLY A 70 -12.79 -8.90 49.08
C GLY A 70 -12.58 -8.32 50.48
N TYR A 71 -12.29 -7.03 50.57
CA TYR A 71 -12.16 -6.31 51.85
C TYR A 71 -13.48 -6.23 52.63
N LEU A 72 -14.59 -5.91 51.95
CA LEU A 72 -15.89 -5.84 52.60
C LEU A 72 -16.32 -7.19 53.22
N LEU A 73 -15.93 -8.31 52.60
CA LEU A 73 -16.23 -9.67 53.05
C LEU A 73 -15.29 -10.17 54.16
N SER A 74 -13.98 -9.95 54.01
CA SER A 74 -12.95 -10.54 54.88
C SER A 74 -12.46 -9.62 56.00
N ASN A 75 -12.59 -8.31 55.82
CA ASN A 75 -11.95 -7.28 56.65
C ASN A 75 -10.41 -7.27 56.58
N GLU A 76 -9.80 -7.99 55.63
CA GLU A 76 -8.35 -8.08 55.43
C GLU A 76 -7.87 -7.03 54.42
N GLU A 77 -6.98 -6.11 54.85
CA GLU A 77 -6.53 -4.98 54.02
C GLU A 77 -5.74 -5.42 52.78
N THR A 78 -5.20 -6.65 52.74
CA THR A 78 -4.51 -7.22 51.57
C THR A 78 -5.42 -7.28 50.34
N PHE A 79 -6.74 -7.43 50.52
CA PHE A 79 -7.68 -7.35 49.41
C PHE A 79 -7.80 -5.95 48.80
N LEU A 80 -7.30 -4.90 49.45
CA LEU A 80 -7.28 -3.54 48.90
C LEU A 80 -6.08 -3.27 47.97
N GLU A 81 -5.14 -4.22 47.82
CA GLU A 81 -4.02 -4.08 46.88
C GLU A 81 -4.49 -3.77 45.44
N PRO A 82 -5.47 -4.48 44.85
CA PRO A 82 -5.94 -4.18 43.49
C PRO A 82 -6.73 -2.88 43.39
N TYR A 83 -7.24 -2.34 44.50
CA TYR A 83 -7.94 -1.05 44.56
C TYR A 83 -6.94 0.12 44.67
N THR A 84 -5.83 -0.08 45.34
CA THR A 84 -4.81 0.95 45.57
C THR A 84 -4.23 1.41 44.22
N GLY A 85 -4.28 2.71 43.95
CA GLY A 85 -3.83 3.31 42.68
C GLY A 85 -4.75 3.07 41.48
N ALA A 86 -5.80 2.26 41.60
CA ALA A 86 -6.65 1.90 40.46
C ALA A 86 -7.40 3.10 39.87
N LYS A 87 -7.72 4.11 40.67
CA LYS A 87 -8.36 5.35 40.21
C LYS A 87 -7.45 6.13 39.25
N ASP A 88 -6.18 6.26 39.62
CA ASP A 88 -5.20 6.99 38.81
C ASP A 88 -4.93 6.23 37.51
N ASP A 89 -4.71 4.91 37.60
CA ASP A 89 -4.54 4.05 36.41
C ASP A 89 -5.73 4.15 35.44
N VAL A 90 -6.96 4.12 35.97
CA VAL A 90 -8.19 4.25 35.17
C VAL A 90 -8.26 5.62 34.48
N MET A 91 -7.90 6.69 35.18
CA MET A 91 -7.89 8.03 34.59
C MET A 91 -6.78 8.18 33.54
N ASP A 92 -5.64 7.52 33.70
CA ASP A 92 -4.57 7.51 32.68
C ASP A 92 -5.01 6.79 31.41
N PHE A 93 -5.69 5.64 31.54
CA PHE A 93 -6.29 4.96 30.39
C PHE A 93 -7.40 5.80 29.74
N PHE A 94 -8.24 6.47 30.54
CA PHE A 94 -9.25 7.40 30.04
C PHE A 94 -8.64 8.55 29.23
N ASN A 95 -7.62 9.21 29.76
CA ASN A 95 -6.92 10.31 29.09
C ASN A 95 -6.26 9.85 27.78
N SER A 96 -5.70 8.63 27.77
CA SER A 96 -5.14 8.02 26.57
C SER A 96 -6.21 7.82 25.48
N VAL A 97 -7.36 7.25 25.85
CA VAL A 97 -8.50 7.08 24.93
C VAL A 97 -9.03 8.45 24.45
N GLN A 98 -9.08 9.45 25.32
CA GLN A 98 -9.50 10.79 24.96
C GLN A 98 -8.58 11.43 23.91
N MET A 99 -7.27 11.29 24.06
CA MET A 99 -6.30 11.79 23.10
C MET A 99 -6.36 11.04 21.77
N LEU A 100 -6.45 9.71 21.81
CA LEU A 100 -6.54 8.87 20.61
C LEU A 100 -7.80 9.21 19.79
N THR A 101 -8.91 9.52 20.45
CA THR A 101 -10.19 9.75 19.77
C THR A 101 -10.48 11.22 19.43
N ILE A 102 -9.47 12.10 19.41
CA ILE A 102 -9.65 13.55 19.23
C ILE A 102 -10.27 13.92 17.87
N ASP A 103 -10.03 13.10 16.85
CA ASP A 103 -10.57 13.23 15.50
C ASP A 103 -12.01 12.72 15.37
N ASN A 104 -12.51 12.00 16.38
CA ASN A 104 -13.81 11.34 16.36
C ASN A 104 -14.83 12.03 17.28
N SER A 105 -15.57 12.98 16.70
CA SER A 105 -16.62 13.75 17.41
C SER A 105 -17.68 12.88 18.11
N SER A 106 -17.95 11.67 17.61
CA SER A 106 -18.92 10.77 18.26
C SER A 106 -18.33 10.09 19.49
N GLN A 107 -17.05 9.71 19.46
CA GLN A 107 -16.34 9.21 20.65
C GLN A 107 -16.22 10.32 21.71
N GLN A 108 -15.87 11.53 21.29
CA GLN A 108 -15.73 12.69 22.20
C GLN A 108 -17.03 13.04 22.95
N LYS A 109 -18.21 12.70 22.40
CA LYS A 109 -19.49 12.88 23.09
C LYS A 109 -19.72 11.88 24.23
N ASP A 110 -19.15 10.68 24.13
CA ASP A 110 -19.32 9.62 25.13
C ASP A 110 -18.35 9.80 26.31
N LEU A 111 -17.20 10.44 26.10
CA LEU A 111 -16.15 10.62 27.12
C LEU A 111 -16.63 11.34 28.39
N PRO A 112 -17.37 12.46 28.35
CA PRO A 112 -17.85 13.11 29.58
C PRO A 112 -18.81 12.22 30.39
N VAL A 113 -19.62 11.41 29.70
CA VAL A 113 -20.52 10.45 30.34
C VAL A 113 -19.71 9.36 31.03
N LEU A 114 -18.70 8.82 30.33
CA LEU A 114 -17.81 7.81 30.88
C LEU A 114 -17.01 8.33 32.08
N GLU A 115 -16.47 9.55 32.00
CA GLU A 115 -15.71 10.19 33.07
C GLU A 115 -16.55 10.34 34.35
N ASN A 116 -17.79 10.80 34.21
CA ASN A 116 -18.70 10.94 35.35
C ASN A 116 -19.02 9.58 35.99
N LEU A 117 -19.27 8.55 35.17
CA LEU A 117 -19.53 7.20 35.67
C LEU A 117 -18.31 6.60 36.40
N ILE A 118 -17.10 6.87 35.90
CA ILE A 118 -15.84 6.48 36.57
C ILE A 118 -15.74 7.15 37.94
N LYS A 119 -15.94 8.48 37.99
CA LYS A 119 -15.89 9.25 39.25
C LYS A 119 -16.92 8.73 40.26
N GLU A 120 -18.19 8.60 39.85
CA GLU A 120 -19.26 8.06 40.71
C GLU A 120 -18.93 6.65 41.22
N LYS A 121 -18.32 5.79 40.38
CA LYS A 121 -17.94 4.44 40.79
C LYS A 121 -16.87 4.46 41.88
N PHE A 122 -15.82 5.27 41.70
CA PHE A 122 -14.76 5.37 42.69
C PHE A 122 -15.24 6.04 43.97
N GLU A 123 -16.13 7.02 43.92
CA GLU A 123 -16.75 7.60 45.13
C GLU A 123 -17.50 6.55 45.96
N ILE A 124 -18.22 5.63 45.30
CA ILE A 124 -18.89 4.50 45.99
C ILE A 124 -17.88 3.55 46.61
N ILE A 125 -16.81 3.20 45.88
CA ILE A 125 -15.76 2.31 46.38
C ILE A 125 -15.09 2.95 47.60
N ASP A 126 -14.64 4.19 47.49
CA ASP A 126 -13.97 4.95 48.55
C ASP A 126 -14.88 5.06 49.79
N GLY A 127 -16.15 5.42 49.59
CA GLY A 127 -17.13 5.54 50.67
C GLY A 127 -17.39 4.22 51.39
N THR A 128 -17.59 3.12 50.65
CA THR A 128 -17.86 1.81 51.27
C THR A 128 -16.65 1.22 51.98
N VAL A 129 -15.42 1.46 51.49
CA VAL A 129 -14.19 1.08 52.18
C VAL A 129 -14.04 1.89 53.47
N ALA A 130 -14.29 3.21 53.43
CA ALA A 130 -14.24 4.08 54.60
C ALA A 130 -15.30 3.71 55.66
N ASP A 131 -16.52 3.39 55.23
CA ASP A 131 -17.59 2.90 56.11
C ASP A 131 -17.19 1.60 56.80
N LYS A 132 -16.67 0.64 56.04
CA LYS A 132 -16.19 -0.64 56.58
C LYS A 132 -15.07 -0.45 57.60
N LYS A 133 -14.11 0.45 57.33
CA LYS A 133 -13.04 0.83 58.29
C LYS A 133 -13.58 1.42 59.60
N ARG A 134 -14.72 2.09 59.55
CA ARG A 134 -15.44 2.63 60.73
C ARG A 134 -16.34 1.61 61.43
N GLY A 135 -16.38 0.36 60.96
CA GLY A 135 -17.27 -0.68 61.48
C GLY A 135 -18.72 -0.56 61.01
N ILE A 136 -18.99 0.29 60.01
CA ILE A 136 -20.31 0.47 59.43
C ILE A 136 -20.47 -0.56 58.29
N PRO A 137 -21.46 -1.47 58.34
CA PRO A 137 -21.67 -2.42 57.26
C PRO A 137 -22.15 -1.71 55.99
N PRO A 138 -21.69 -2.12 54.79
CA PRO A 138 -22.13 -1.52 53.54
C PRO A 138 -23.64 -1.75 53.33
N SER A 139 -24.37 -0.70 52.95
CA SER A 139 -25.78 -0.83 52.58
C SER A 139 -25.94 -1.58 51.25
N THR A 140 -26.89 -2.52 51.19
CA THR A 140 -27.28 -3.20 49.94
C THR A 140 -27.66 -2.21 48.84
N SER A 141 -28.30 -1.08 49.18
CA SER A 141 -28.65 -0.04 48.21
C SER A 141 -27.41 0.59 47.57
N THR A 142 -26.35 0.85 48.34
CA THR A 142 -25.08 1.40 47.86
C THR A 142 -24.38 0.41 46.94
N LEU A 143 -24.36 -0.88 47.30
CA LEU A 143 -23.77 -1.93 46.47
C LEU A 143 -24.55 -2.12 45.14
N LEU A 144 -25.88 -2.08 45.19
CA LEU A 144 -26.73 -2.12 43.99
C LEU A 144 -26.48 -0.91 43.08
N ARG A 145 -26.33 0.29 43.65
CA ARG A 145 -25.97 1.49 42.88
C ARG A 145 -24.60 1.34 42.21
N GLY A 146 -23.60 0.83 42.94
CA GLY A 146 -22.28 0.54 42.39
C GLY A 146 -22.30 -0.48 41.25
N LYS A 147 -23.18 -1.48 41.30
CA LYS A 147 -23.42 -2.42 40.19
C LYS A 147 -24.03 -1.71 38.98
N GLN A 148 -25.08 -0.91 39.19
CA GLN A 148 -25.75 -0.18 38.11
C GLN A 148 -24.79 0.75 37.36
N ILE A 149 -23.93 1.47 38.09
CA ILE A 149 -22.90 2.32 37.47
C ILE A 149 -21.92 1.48 36.64
N MET A 150 -21.47 0.33 37.16
CA MET A 150 -20.57 -0.54 36.40
C MET A 150 -21.23 -1.11 35.14
N ASP A 151 -22.53 -1.41 35.20
CA ASP A 151 -23.30 -1.83 34.02
C ASP A 151 -23.41 -0.68 33.00
N SER A 152 -23.63 0.56 33.45
CA SER A 152 -23.60 1.75 32.58
C SER A 152 -22.23 1.99 31.95
N VAL A 153 -21.13 1.84 32.70
CA VAL A 153 -19.76 1.94 32.17
C VAL A 153 -19.55 0.93 31.04
N ARG A 154 -19.95 -0.34 31.24
CA ARG A 154 -19.85 -1.38 30.20
C ARG A 154 -20.66 -1.03 28.97
N LEU A 155 -21.86 -0.47 29.12
CA LEU A 155 -22.69 -0.06 27.99
C LEU A 155 -22.03 1.04 27.15
N VAL A 156 -21.49 2.08 27.80
CA VAL A 156 -20.78 3.17 27.11
C VAL A 156 -19.56 2.62 26.39
N ILE A 157 -18.74 1.81 27.07
CA ILE A 157 -17.53 1.25 26.48
C ILE A 157 -17.83 0.30 25.32
N ASN A 158 -18.87 -0.53 25.44
CA ASN A 158 -19.30 -1.38 24.33
C ASN A 158 -19.80 -0.57 23.13
N ALA A 159 -20.47 0.56 23.36
CA ALA A 159 -20.90 1.46 22.29
C ALA A 159 -19.70 2.12 21.59
N MET A 160 -18.70 2.56 22.37
CA MET A 160 -17.45 3.12 21.84
C MET A 160 -16.67 2.07 21.03
N THR A 161 -16.52 0.84 21.55
CA THR A 161 -15.85 -0.27 20.85
C THR A 161 -16.59 -0.67 19.57
N SER A 162 -17.92 -0.76 19.62
CA SER A 162 -18.73 -1.09 18.43
C SER A 162 -18.63 -0.02 17.34
N ARG A 163 -18.39 1.24 17.73
CA ARG A 163 -18.16 2.33 16.79
C ARG A 163 -16.81 2.17 16.09
N GLU A 164 -15.75 1.85 16.83
CA GLU A 164 -14.44 1.53 16.25
C GLU A 164 -14.52 0.34 15.28
N ASP A 165 -15.22 -0.74 15.64
CA ASP A 165 -15.41 -1.89 14.75
C ASP A 165 -16.13 -1.49 13.44
N LYS A 166 -17.14 -0.61 13.52
CA LYS A 166 -17.83 -0.09 12.33
C LYS A 166 -16.93 0.79 11.46
N LEU A 167 -16.17 1.71 12.07
CA LEU A 167 -15.22 2.55 11.32
C LEU A 167 -14.17 1.68 10.62
N MET A 168 -13.66 0.65 11.30
CA MET A 168 -12.69 -0.28 10.72
C MET A 168 -13.26 -1.08 9.55
N ILE A 169 -14.52 -1.51 9.61
CA ILE A 169 -15.19 -2.18 8.48
C ILE A 169 -15.29 -1.23 7.27
N ILE A 170 -15.70 0.02 7.49
CA ILE A 170 -15.83 1.02 6.41
C ILE A 170 -14.46 1.29 5.77
N ARG A 171 -13.42 1.53 6.58
CA ARG A 171 -12.05 1.76 6.12
C ARG A 171 -11.50 0.57 5.34
N ASN A 172 -11.70 -0.65 5.83
CA ASN A 172 -11.27 -1.88 5.13
C ASN A 172 -12.02 -2.11 3.80
N ALA A 173 -13.32 -1.79 3.74
CA ALA A 173 -14.12 -1.98 2.52
C ALA A 173 -13.70 -1.03 1.39
N GLU A 174 -13.34 0.22 1.72
CA GLU A 174 -12.75 1.16 0.76
C GLU A 174 -11.37 0.68 0.28
N MET A 175 -10.57 0.11 1.18
CA MET A 175 -9.20 -0.32 0.89
C MET A 175 -9.08 -1.63 0.10
N ASN A 176 -9.94 -2.62 0.34
CA ASN A 176 -9.87 -3.92 -0.34
C ASN A 176 -9.97 -3.80 -1.87
N LYS A 177 -10.62 -2.75 -2.38
CA LYS A 177 -10.67 -2.46 -3.82
C LYS A 177 -9.27 -2.14 -4.37
N PHE A 178 -8.45 -1.39 -3.64
CA PHE A 178 -7.11 -1.03 -4.08
C PHE A 178 -6.10 -2.15 -3.84
N ALA A 179 -6.23 -2.88 -2.73
CA ALA A 179 -5.31 -3.94 -2.35
C ALA A 179 -5.33 -5.14 -3.31
N VAL A 180 -6.50 -5.48 -3.90
CA VAL A 180 -6.63 -6.64 -4.80
C VAL A 180 -6.44 -6.26 -6.27
N PHE A 181 -7.07 -5.18 -6.74
CA PHE A 181 -7.09 -4.87 -8.17
C PHE A 181 -5.79 -4.21 -8.66
N THR A 182 -5.17 -3.34 -7.86
CA THR A 182 -3.99 -2.59 -8.30
C THR A 182 -2.78 -3.48 -8.62
N PRO A 183 -2.41 -4.47 -7.77
CA PRO A 183 -1.29 -5.37 -8.08
C PRO A 183 -1.50 -6.19 -9.35
N ILE A 184 -2.73 -6.66 -9.59
CA ILE A 184 -3.09 -7.42 -10.80
C ILE A 184 -2.93 -6.53 -12.04
N ALA A 185 -3.46 -5.31 -12.01
CA ALA A 185 -3.35 -4.36 -13.10
C ALA A 185 -1.88 -4.01 -13.42
N ILE A 186 -1.05 -3.81 -12.38
CA ILE A 186 0.40 -3.58 -12.52
C ILE A 186 1.08 -4.80 -13.15
N GLY A 187 0.75 -6.02 -12.69
CA GLY A 187 1.28 -7.25 -13.26
C GLY A 187 0.97 -7.39 -14.76
N ILE A 188 -0.27 -7.11 -15.15
CA ILE A 188 -0.68 -7.12 -16.56
C ILE A 188 0.07 -6.04 -17.36
N ALA A 189 0.17 -4.81 -16.84
CA ALA A 189 0.87 -3.72 -17.50
C ALA A 189 2.37 -4.01 -17.68
N ALA A 190 3.01 -4.61 -16.67
CA ALA A 190 4.40 -5.05 -16.72
C ALA A 190 4.61 -6.14 -17.78
N LEU A 191 3.71 -7.13 -17.85
CA LEU A 191 3.75 -8.17 -18.88
C LEU A 191 3.59 -7.59 -20.29
N ILE A 192 2.63 -6.68 -20.50
CA ILE A 192 2.43 -6.00 -21.78
C ILE A 192 3.69 -5.21 -22.16
N SER A 193 4.26 -4.44 -21.22
CA SER A 193 5.49 -3.67 -21.44
C SER A 193 6.67 -4.57 -21.80
N MET A 194 6.79 -5.73 -21.16
CA MET A 194 7.82 -6.72 -21.46
C MET A 194 7.64 -7.30 -22.88
N ILE A 195 6.42 -7.67 -23.27
CA ILE A 195 6.11 -8.18 -24.61
C ILE A 195 6.43 -7.13 -25.67
N ILE A 196 6.00 -5.87 -25.46
CA ILE A 196 6.28 -4.75 -26.36
C ILE A 196 7.80 -4.60 -26.52
N THR A 197 8.54 -4.56 -25.41
CA THR A 197 10.00 -4.42 -25.42
C THR A 197 10.68 -5.54 -26.20
N ILE A 198 10.26 -6.79 -26.00
CA ILE A 198 10.79 -7.96 -26.72
C ILE A 198 10.50 -7.86 -28.23
N VAL A 199 9.24 -7.59 -28.61
CA VAL A 199 8.84 -7.47 -30.02
C VAL A 199 9.61 -6.35 -30.72
N PHE A 200 9.75 -5.19 -30.06
CA PHE A 200 10.53 -4.09 -30.60
C PHE A 200 12.01 -4.44 -30.72
N TYR A 201 12.61 -5.08 -29.73
CA TYR A 201 14.00 -5.54 -29.78
C TYR A 201 14.26 -6.44 -31.01
N TYR A 202 13.39 -7.44 -31.25
CA TYR A 202 13.51 -8.31 -32.42
C TYR A 202 13.32 -7.56 -33.73
N ARG A 203 12.35 -6.63 -33.80
CA ARG A 203 12.08 -5.83 -35.01
C ARG A 203 13.28 -4.94 -35.37
N VAL A 204 13.91 -4.34 -34.37
CA VAL A 204 15.11 -3.49 -34.54
C VAL A 204 16.29 -4.31 -35.03
N ARG A 205 16.50 -5.49 -34.44
CA ARG A 205 17.57 -6.39 -34.87
C ARG A 205 17.40 -6.81 -36.32
N LYS A 206 16.16 -7.09 -36.75
CA LYS A 206 15.82 -7.42 -38.13
C LYS A 206 16.03 -6.24 -39.09
N ASP A 207 15.58 -5.03 -38.72
CA ASP A 207 15.78 -3.83 -39.54
C ASP A 207 17.28 -3.48 -39.68
N ALA A 208 18.07 -3.69 -38.63
CA ALA A 208 19.52 -3.48 -38.67
C ALA A 208 20.20 -4.45 -39.65
N GLN A 209 19.82 -5.74 -39.63
CA GLN A 209 20.32 -6.73 -40.58
C GLN A 209 19.94 -6.39 -42.03
N ILE A 210 18.67 -6.03 -42.29
CA ILE A 210 18.20 -5.61 -43.62
C ILE A 210 19.04 -4.42 -44.15
N THR A 211 19.39 -3.48 -43.27
CA THR A 211 20.21 -2.32 -43.65
C THR A 211 21.61 -2.75 -44.07
N VAL A 212 22.23 -3.67 -43.33
CA VAL A 212 23.56 -4.22 -43.66
C VAL A 212 23.53 -5.01 -44.97
N ASP A 213 22.50 -5.83 -45.18
CA ASP A 213 22.34 -6.60 -46.41
C ASP A 213 22.16 -5.71 -47.64
N LEU A 214 21.37 -4.63 -47.53
CA LEU A 214 21.23 -3.65 -48.61
C LEU A 214 22.55 -2.93 -48.93
N GLN A 215 23.37 -2.61 -47.93
CA GLN A 215 24.70 -2.01 -48.16
C GLN A 215 25.62 -2.98 -48.90
N ASN A 216 25.64 -4.25 -48.50
CA ASN A 216 26.40 -5.28 -49.18
C ASN A 216 25.93 -5.48 -50.63
N GLU A 217 24.62 -5.40 -50.90
CA GLU A 217 24.09 -5.50 -52.25
C GLU A 217 24.49 -4.31 -53.13
N LEU A 218 24.56 -3.10 -52.56
CA LEU A 218 25.05 -1.91 -53.26
C LEU A 218 26.53 -2.03 -53.61
N ILE A 219 27.36 -2.45 -52.66
CA ILE A 219 28.80 -2.67 -52.90
C ILE A 219 28.99 -3.69 -54.03
N ARG A 220 28.27 -4.81 -54.00
CA ARG A 220 28.32 -5.81 -55.09
C ARG A 220 27.90 -5.25 -56.45
N LYS A 221 26.92 -4.35 -56.48
CA LYS A 221 26.50 -3.67 -57.73
C LYS A 221 27.55 -2.67 -58.23
N GLU A 222 28.27 -2.01 -57.33
CA GLU A 222 29.40 -1.15 -57.69
C GLU A 222 30.56 -1.96 -58.24
N GLU A 223 30.95 -3.06 -57.58
CA GLU A 223 31.98 -3.99 -58.06
C GLU A 223 31.65 -4.55 -59.45
N LYS A 224 30.38 -4.94 -59.69
CA LYS A 224 29.93 -5.39 -61.01
C LYS A 224 30.07 -4.30 -62.08
N LYS A 225 29.73 -3.05 -61.74
CA LYS A 225 29.87 -1.92 -62.68
C LYS A 225 31.32 -1.60 -62.98
N GLU A 226 32.20 -1.63 -61.98
CA GLU A 226 33.64 -1.44 -62.20
C GLU A 226 34.20 -2.50 -63.14
N LYS A 227 33.87 -3.77 -62.92
CA LYS A 227 34.26 -4.86 -63.84
C LYS A 227 33.73 -4.63 -65.26
N GLN A 228 32.48 -4.19 -65.41
CA GLN A 228 31.94 -3.87 -66.74
C GLN A 228 32.69 -2.70 -67.42
N ILE A 229 33.03 -1.65 -66.66
CA ILE A 229 33.82 -0.52 -67.18
C ILE A 229 35.23 -0.98 -67.60
N GLU A 230 35.86 -1.85 -66.81
CA GLU A 230 37.19 -2.40 -67.10
C GLU A 230 37.16 -3.25 -68.39
N ILE A 231 36.17 -4.15 -68.54
CA ILE A 231 36.00 -4.96 -69.74
C ILE A 231 35.80 -4.07 -70.97
N ILE A 232 34.88 -3.10 -70.89
CA ILE A 232 34.61 -2.16 -71.99
C ILE A 232 35.87 -1.34 -72.32
N GLY A 233 36.59 -0.85 -71.31
CA GLY A 233 37.83 -0.09 -71.48
C GLY A 233 38.94 -0.91 -72.15
N ASN A 234 39.12 -2.17 -71.72
CA ASN A 234 40.08 -3.09 -72.32
C ASN A 234 39.75 -3.43 -73.77
N ILE A 235 38.47 -3.62 -74.10
CA ILE A 235 38.02 -3.86 -75.48
C ILE A 235 38.18 -2.61 -76.34
N ALA A 236 37.78 -1.44 -75.85
CA ALA A 236 37.96 -0.17 -76.54
C ALA A 236 39.43 0.06 -76.89
N LYS A 237 40.34 -0.30 -75.98
CA LYS A 237 41.79 -0.27 -76.21
C LYS A 237 42.24 -1.25 -77.31
N LYS A 238 41.80 -2.52 -77.26
CA LYS A 238 42.11 -3.51 -78.31
C LYS A 238 41.62 -3.09 -79.70
N ILE A 239 40.43 -2.51 -79.77
CA ILE A 239 39.85 -1.97 -81.02
C ILE A 239 40.67 -0.78 -81.52
N ALA A 240 41.08 0.13 -80.63
CA ALA A 240 41.94 1.26 -80.99
C ALA A 240 43.33 0.83 -81.50
N ASP A 241 43.86 -0.28 -80.98
CA ASP A 241 45.11 -0.91 -81.44
C ASP A 241 44.94 -1.73 -82.75
N GLY A 242 43.73 -1.79 -83.33
CA GLY A 242 43.44 -2.38 -84.64
C GLY A 242 42.94 -3.83 -84.63
N ASP A 243 42.66 -4.42 -83.47
CA ASP A 243 42.11 -5.78 -83.34
C ASP A 243 40.57 -5.78 -83.32
N TYR A 244 39.97 -5.84 -84.51
CA TYR A 244 38.52 -5.87 -84.71
C TYR A 244 37.91 -7.28 -84.60
N SER A 245 38.70 -8.31 -84.27
CA SER A 245 38.20 -9.70 -84.17
C SER A 245 37.49 -9.98 -82.84
N THR A 246 37.62 -9.07 -81.86
CA THR A 246 37.03 -9.19 -80.54
C THR A 246 35.51 -8.98 -80.58
N ARG A 247 34.76 -9.97 -80.11
CA ARG A 247 33.29 -9.92 -79.97
C ARG A 247 32.91 -10.07 -78.52
N ILE A 248 31.92 -9.28 -78.08
CA ILE A 248 31.31 -9.38 -76.77
C ILE A 248 30.50 -10.68 -76.72
N ASP A 249 30.88 -11.61 -75.84
CA ASP A 249 29.95 -12.65 -75.41
C ASP A 249 29.08 -12.08 -74.29
N LYS A 250 27.77 -12.27 -74.40
CA LYS A 250 26.81 -11.74 -73.42
C LYS A 250 27.03 -12.34 -72.03
N SER A 251 27.67 -13.50 -71.98
CA SER A 251 28.10 -14.20 -70.76
C SER A 251 29.19 -13.46 -69.96
N GLU A 252 29.98 -12.59 -70.59
CA GLU A 252 31.06 -11.83 -69.93
C GLU A 252 30.55 -10.57 -69.22
N LEU A 253 29.28 -10.19 -69.43
CA LEU A 253 28.66 -8.97 -68.91
C LEU A 253 27.59 -9.21 -67.82
N GLU A 254 27.21 -10.45 -67.52
CA GLU A 254 26.21 -10.84 -66.49
C GLU A 254 26.84 -11.13 -65.11
#